data_AF-A0A7C1AJI0-F1
#
_entry.id   AF-A0A7C1AJI0-F1
#
_cell.length_a   1.000
_cell.length_b   1.000
_cell.length_c   1.000
_cell.angle_alpha   90.00
_cell.angle_beta   90.00
_cell.angle_gamma   90.00
#
_symmetry.space_group_name_H-M   'P 1'
#
loop_
_entity.id
_entity.type
_entity.pdbx_description
1 polymer ?
#
loop_
_entity_poly.entity_id
_entity_poly.type
_entity_poly.pdbx_seq_one_letter_code
_entity_poly.pdbx_strand_id
1 'polypeptide(L)'
;KLHSLGDKEYAIRTRWAFAMDYLGTLFSLRKDIGSAIIAHKKALEINPYDPFTMGNLAMAYLKTGDRTKAIAILKEAIHLDSTRAIAYFQLAYVYSLNREKQKAIDALQKGLKYDPDNSNAKRMLQQLKS
;
A
#
# COMPACT_ATOMS: atom_id res chain seq x y z
N LYS A 1 18.05 -33.21 -7.50
CA LYS A 1 19.03 -32.10 -7.32
C LYS A 1 18.63 -30.79 -8.03
N LEU A 2 17.87 -30.81 -9.13
CA LEU A 2 17.35 -29.60 -9.80
C LEU A 2 16.25 -28.87 -8.98
N HIS A 3 15.33 -29.61 -8.34
CA HIS A 3 14.29 -29.03 -7.49
C HIS A 3 14.86 -28.18 -6.33
N SER A 4 15.92 -28.64 -5.67
CA SER A 4 16.53 -27.94 -4.53
C SER A 4 17.29 -26.64 -4.86
N LEU A 5 17.65 -26.43 -6.14
CA LEU A 5 18.33 -25.20 -6.58
C LEU A 5 17.30 -24.09 -6.85
N GLY A 6 16.16 -24.45 -7.47
CA GLY A 6 15.03 -23.53 -7.66
C GLY A 6 14.45 -23.03 -6.34
N ASP A 7 14.27 -23.92 -5.35
CA ASP A 7 13.75 -23.54 -4.03
C ASP A 7 14.70 -22.58 -3.27
N LYS A 8 16.02 -22.80 -3.38
CA LYS A 8 17.02 -21.93 -2.76
C LYS A 8 17.10 -20.58 -3.44
N GLU A 9 17.10 -20.54 -4.78
CA GLU A 9 17.12 -19.29 -5.53
C GLU A 9 15.85 -18.47 -5.27
N TYR A 10 14.69 -19.13 -5.27
CA TYR A 10 13.42 -18.52 -4.90
C TYR A 10 13.48 -17.93 -3.48
N ALA A 11 13.95 -18.70 -2.49
CA ALA A 11 14.09 -18.21 -1.12
C ALA A 11 15.03 -16.99 -1.01
N ILE A 12 16.12 -16.95 -1.76
CA ILE A 12 17.04 -15.80 -1.81
C ILE A 12 16.34 -14.58 -2.41
N ARG A 13 15.65 -14.74 -3.54
CA ARG A 13 14.90 -13.66 -4.20
C ARG A 13 13.81 -13.11 -3.28
N THR A 14 13.03 -13.97 -2.64
CA THR A 14 11.98 -13.56 -1.70
C THR A 14 12.55 -12.81 -0.49
N ARG A 15 13.66 -13.27 0.10
CA ARG A 15 14.34 -12.52 1.19
C ARG A 15 14.85 -11.16 0.72
N TRP A 16 15.36 -11.08 -0.51
CA TRP A 16 15.78 -9.82 -1.11
C TRP A 16 14.60 -8.87 -1.33
N ALA A 17 13.43 -9.36 -1.72
CA ALA A 17 12.21 -8.56 -1.84
C ALA A 17 11.81 -7.95 -0.48
N PHE A 18 11.78 -8.75 0.59
CA PHE A 18 11.51 -8.26 1.94
C PHE A 18 12.54 -7.23 2.40
N ALA A 19 13.83 -7.46 2.12
CA ALA A 19 14.87 -6.50 2.45
C ALA A 19 14.69 -5.17 1.71
N MET A 20 14.28 -5.21 0.44
CA MET A 20 13.99 -4.01 -0.36
C MET A 20 12.76 -3.24 0.14
N ASP A 21 11.68 -3.93 0.51
CA ASP A 21 10.52 -3.26 1.11
C ASP A 21 10.88 -2.61 2.45
N TYR A 22 11.63 -3.33 3.30
CA TYR A 22 12.11 -2.79 4.57
C TYR A 22 13.01 -1.56 4.39
N LEU A 23 13.94 -1.60 3.43
CA LEU A 23 14.75 -0.44 3.05
C LEU A 23 13.87 0.74 2.60
N GLY A 24 12.83 0.49 1.81
CA GLY A 24 11.87 1.51 1.40
C GLY A 24 11.15 2.17 2.58
N THR A 25 10.76 1.38 3.58
CA THR A 25 10.22 1.90 4.84
C THR A 25 11.24 2.77 5.57
N LEU A 26 12.50 2.35 5.68
CA LEU A 26 13.56 3.13 6.35
C LEU A 26 13.82 4.46 5.63
N PHE A 27 13.88 4.46 4.30
CA PHE A 27 13.99 5.70 3.51
C PHE A 27 12.79 6.62 3.73
N SER A 28 11.57 6.07 3.77
CA SER A 28 10.35 6.81 4.08
C SER A 28 10.37 7.47 5.45
N LEU A 29 10.94 6.81 6.47
CA LEU A 29 11.11 7.36 7.82
C LEU A 29 12.13 8.49 7.86
N ARG A 30 13.18 8.40 7.04
CA ARG A 30 14.19 9.46 6.86
C ARG A 30 13.74 10.59 5.94
N LYS A 31 12.50 10.56 5.45
CA LYS A 31 11.92 11.49 4.46
C LYS A 31 12.63 11.48 3.10
N ASP A 32 13.48 10.50 2.82
CA ASP A 32 14.04 10.27 1.49
C ASP A 32 13.03 9.48 0.64
N ILE A 33 12.02 10.21 0.14
CA ILE A 33 10.90 9.57 -0.55
C ILE A 33 11.30 9.02 -1.92
N GLY A 34 12.30 9.61 -2.57
CA GLY A 34 12.83 9.13 -3.85
C GLY A 34 13.43 7.73 -3.71
N SER A 35 14.32 7.54 -2.74
CA SER A 35 14.91 6.23 -2.46
C SER A 35 13.87 5.22 -1.97
N ALA A 36 12.86 5.67 -1.22
CA ALA A 36 11.76 4.81 -0.79
C ALA A 36 10.98 4.22 -1.97
N ILE A 37 10.61 5.06 -2.95
CA ILE A 37 9.92 4.61 -4.17
C ILE A 37 10.76 3.58 -4.93
N ILE A 38 12.06 3.85 -5.11
CA ILE A 38 12.97 2.93 -5.81
C ILE A 38 13.03 1.58 -5.10
N ALA A 39 13.16 1.57 -3.77
CA ALA A 39 13.26 0.35 -3.00
C ALA A 39 11.96 -0.48 -3.03
N HIS A 40 10.79 0.13 -2.82
CA HIS A 40 9.51 -0.58 -2.93
C HIS A 40 9.25 -1.11 -4.34
N LYS A 41 9.64 -0.36 -5.39
CA LYS A 41 9.56 -0.86 -6.77
C LYS A 41 10.43 -2.09 -7.00
N LYS A 42 11.67 -2.10 -6.50
CA LYS A 42 12.54 -3.28 -6.57
C LYS A 42 11.96 -4.48 -5.84
N ALA A 43 11.32 -4.28 -4.69
CA ALA A 43 10.61 -5.34 -3.99
C ALA A 43 9.47 -5.93 -4.84
N LEU A 44 8.69 -5.07 -5.51
CA LEU A 44 7.60 -5.49 -6.40
C LEU A 44 8.06 -6.07 -7.73
N GLU A 45 9.25 -5.73 -8.23
CA GLU A 45 9.85 -6.41 -9.39
C GLU A 45 10.14 -7.90 -9.11
N ILE A 46 10.36 -8.24 -7.83
CA ILE A 46 10.65 -9.61 -7.39
C ILE A 46 9.39 -10.33 -6.93
N ASN A 47 8.53 -9.62 -6.19
CA ASN A 47 7.23 -10.11 -5.72
C ASN A 47 6.12 -9.12 -6.12
N PRO A 48 5.60 -9.22 -7.36
CA PRO A 48 4.64 -8.24 -7.89
C PRO A 48 3.27 -8.31 -7.21
N TYR A 49 2.98 -9.39 -6.49
CA TYR A 49 1.69 -9.64 -5.87
C TYR A 49 1.71 -9.42 -4.36
N ASP A 50 2.42 -8.39 -3.88
CA ASP A 50 2.45 -8.02 -2.47
C ASP A 50 1.65 -6.73 -2.18
N PRO A 51 0.39 -6.86 -1.71
CA PRO A 51 -0.44 -5.73 -1.30
C PRO A 51 0.19 -4.88 -0.18
N PHE A 52 1.10 -5.43 0.64
CA PHE A 52 1.78 -4.69 1.68
C PHE A 52 2.75 -3.67 1.07
N THR A 53 3.69 -4.15 0.25
CA THR A 53 4.64 -3.28 -0.45
C THR A 53 3.92 -2.29 -1.37
N MET A 54 2.83 -2.71 -2.04
CA MET A 54 1.99 -1.80 -2.84
C MET A 54 1.42 -0.64 -2.00
N GLY A 55 0.90 -0.92 -0.80
CA GLY A 55 0.42 0.13 0.11
C GLY A 55 1.53 1.11 0.48
N ASN A 56 2.74 0.61 0.78
CA ASN A 56 3.89 1.46 1.08
C ASN A 56 4.30 2.34 -0.11
N LEU A 57 4.37 1.76 -1.31
CA LEU A 57 4.67 2.48 -2.55
C LEU A 57 3.63 3.57 -2.84
N ALA A 58 2.34 3.25 -2.68
CA ALA A 58 1.27 4.23 -2.87
C ALA A 58 1.40 5.40 -1.90
N MET A 59 1.74 5.15 -0.64
CA MET A 59 1.98 6.22 0.32
C MET A 59 3.22 7.05 0.00
N ALA A 60 4.26 6.44 -0.55
CA ALA A 60 5.42 7.17 -1.04
C ALA A 60 5.05 8.07 -2.24
N TYR A 61 4.26 7.59 -3.20
CA TYR A 61 3.72 8.41 -4.29
C TYR A 61 2.84 9.55 -3.81
N LEU A 62 2.03 9.32 -2.78
CA LEU A 62 1.23 10.40 -2.20
C LEU A 62 2.11 11.52 -1.62
N LYS A 63 3.21 11.16 -0.95
CA LYS A 63 4.17 12.12 -0.38
C LYS A 63 4.88 12.95 -1.46
N THR A 64 5.03 12.44 -2.68
CA THR A 64 5.55 13.20 -3.83
C THR A 64 4.45 13.96 -4.59
N GLY A 65 3.19 13.88 -4.15
CA GLY A 65 2.05 14.51 -4.80
C GLY A 65 1.45 13.73 -5.98
N ASP A 66 1.96 12.54 -6.29
CA ASP A 66 1.46 11.70 -7.39
C ASP A 66 0.25 10.86 -6.92
N ARG A 67 -0.86 11.56 -6.72
CA ARG A 67 -2.11 10.97 -6.22
C ARG A 67 -2.72 9.96 -7.20
N THR A 68 -2.51 10.17 -8.49
CA THR A 68 -2.99 9.27 -9.55
C THR A 68 -2.32 7.91 -9.44
N LYS A 69 -0.99 7.85 -9.31
CA LYS A 69 -0.29 6.57 -9.09
C LYS A 69 -0.65 5.94 -7.76
N ALA A 70 -0.79 6.73 -6.70
CA ALA A 70 -1.21 6.21 -5.39
C ALA A 70 -2.58 5.50 -5.47
N ILE A 71 -3.57 6.11 -6.12
CA ILE A 71 -4.89 5.50 -6.33
C ILE A 71 -4.80 4.21 -7.16
N ALA A 72 -4.03 4.23 -8.25
CA ALA A 72 -3.90 3.07 -9.13
C ALA A 72 -3.32 1.86 -8.38
N ILE A 73 -2.21 2.05 -7.67
CA ILE A 73 -1.55 1.00 -6.89
C ILE A 73 -2.43 0.50 -5.75
N LEU A 74 -3.16 1.37 -5.05
CA LEU A 74 -4.06 0.95 -3.97
C LEU A 74 -5.24 0.12 -4.49
N LYS A 75 -5.77 0.45 -5.67
CA LYS A 75 -6.81 -0.37 -6.30
C LYS A 75 -6.29 -1.75 -6.67
N GLU A 76 -5.05 -1.85 -7.15
CA GLU A 76 -4.40 -3.13 -7.44
C GLU A 76 -4.17 -3.94 -6.16
N ALA A 77 -3.67 -3.31 -5.10
CA ALA A 77 -3.51 -3.94 -3.79
C ALA A 77 -4.83 -4.51 -3.24
N ILE A 78 -5.93 -3.77 -3.39
CA ILE A 78 -7.28 -4.21 -3.01
C ILE A 78 -7.78 -5.34 -3.92
N HIS A 79 -7.44 -5.33 -5.20
CA HIS A 79 -7.81 -6.41 -6.12
C HIS A 79 -7.12 -7.72 -5.74
N LEU A 80 -5.85 -7.66 -5.37
CA LEU A 80 -5.07 -8.81 -4.91
C LEU A 80 -5.51 -9.31 -3.52
N ASP A 81 -5.80 -8.40 -2.59
CA ASP A 81 -6.33 -8.75 -1.28
C ASP A 81 -7.44 -7.79 -0.85
N SER A 82 -8.67 -8.19 -1.15
CA SER A 82 -9.88 -7.43 -0.84
C SER A 82 -10.23 -7.40 0.65
N THR A 83 -9.48 -8.10 1.52
CA THR A 83 -9.73 -8.11 2.96
C THR A 83 -8.83 -7.14 3.72
N ARG A 84 -7.84 -6.52 3.04
CA ARG A 84 -6.92 -5.55 3.65
C ARG A 84 -7.59 -4.20 3.89
N ALA A 85 -8.14 -4.06 5.08
CA ALA A 85 -8.72 -2.81 5.56
C ALA A 85 -7.79 -1.60 5.36
N ILE A 86 -6.49 -1.76 5.64
CA ILE A 86 -5.51 -0.67 5.51
C ILE A 86 -5.43 -0.09 4.09
N ALA A 87 -5.56 -0.91 3.05
CA ALA A 87 -5.51 -0.43 1.67
C ALA A 87 -6.75 0.42 1.33
N TYR A 88 -7.92 0.04 1.85
CA TYR A 88 -9.14 0.86 1.75
C TYR A 88 -9.00 2.19 2.49
N PHE A 89 -8.42 2.19 3.69
CA PHE A 89 -8.22 3.43 4.46
C PHE A 89 -7.23 4.37 3.79
N GLN A 90 -6.13 3.84 3.24
CA GLN A 90 -5.19 4.61 2.43
C GLN A 90 -5.87 5.17 1.18
N LEU A 91 -6.69 4.36 0.49
CA LEU A 91 -7.40 4.81 -0.71
C LEU A 91 -8.41 5.92 -0.39
N ALA A 92 -9.15 5.77 0.72
CA ALA A 92 -10.05 6.80 1.20
C ALA A 92 -9.34 8.11 1.53
N TYR A 93 -8.15 8.02 2.13
CA TYR A 93 -7.32 9.19 2.43
C TYR A 93 -6.93 9.92 1.14
N VAL A 94 -6.45 9.21 0.11
CA VAL A 94 -6.11 9.83 -1.17
C VAL A 94 -7.34 10.45 -1.85
N TYR A 95 -8.49 9.76 -1.83
CA TYR A 95 -9.74 10.32 -2.38
C TYR A 95 -10.20 11.57 -1.65
N SER A 96 -10.07 11.63 -0.33
CA SER A 96 -10.41 12.82 0.45
C SER A 96 -9.52 14.01 0.06
N LEU A 97 -8.21 13.79 -0.12
CA LEU A 97 -7.30 14.84 -0.60
C LEU A 97 -7.65 15.34 -2.01
N ASN A 98 -8.23 14.47 -2.84
CA ASN A 98 -8.74 14.81 -4.17
C ASN A 98 -10.15 15.44 -4.16
N ARG A 99 -10.74 15.66 -2.98
CA ARG A 99 -12.12 16.14 -2.83
C ARG A 99 -13.18 15.18 -3.42
N GLU A 100 -12.81 13.92 -3.60
CA GLU A 100 -13.71 12.85 -4.07
C GLU A 100 -14.48 12.27 -2.87
N LYS A 101 -15.30 13.10 -2.21
CA LYS A 101 -15.97 12.84 -0.92
C LYS A 101 -16.70 11.48 -0.90
N GLN A 102 -17.52 11.19 -1.92
CA GLN A 102 -18.28 9.94 -1.97
C GLN A 102 -17.38 8.70 -2.08
N LYS A 103 -16.35 8.73 -2.93
CA LYS A 103 -15.42 7.61 -3.08
C LYS A 103 -14.62 7.35 -1.80
N ALA A 104 -14.28 8.41 -1.07
CA ALA A 104 -13.64 8.28 0.24
C ALA A 104 -14.55 7.60 1.27
N ILE A 105 -15.83 7.99 1.33
CA ILE A 105 -16.85 7.35 2.18
C ILE A 105 -17.00 5.87 1.83
N ASP A 106 -17.17 5.54 0.55
CA ASP A 106 -17.35 4.15 0.10
C ASP A 106 -16.14 3.28 0.47
N ALA A 107 -14.92 3.81 0.29
CA ALA A 107 -13.69 3.12 0.67
C ALA A 107 -13.59 2.92 2.19
N LEU A 108 -13.90 3.94 3.01
CA LEU A 108 -13.93 3.80 4.47
C LEU A 108 -14.93 2.75 4.94
N GLN A 109 -16.13 2.74 4.37
CA GLN A 109 -17.16 1.76 4.71
C GLN A 109 -16.73 0.33 4.38
N LYS A 110 -16.09 0.13 3.21
CA LYS A 110 -15.52 -1.18 2.84
C LYS A 110 -14.39 -1.60 3.77
N GLY A 111 -13.46 -0.70 4.11
CA GLY A 111 -12.36 -1.00 5.04
C GLY A 111 -12.87 -1.35 6.44
N LEU A 112 -13.85 -0.60 6.96
CA LEU A 112 -14.46 -0.82 8.27
C LEU A 112 -15.26 -2.13 8.35
N LYS A 113 -15.63 -2.75 7.21
CA LYS A 113 -16.18 -4.11 7.20
C LYS A 113 -15.15 -5.14 7.68
N TYR A 114 -13.86 -4.90 7.40
CA TYR A 114 -12.76 -5.83 7.70
C TYR A 114 -11.97 -5.43 8.96
N ASP A 115 -11.90 -4.14 9.29
CA ASP A 115 -11.35 -3.62 10.55
C ASP A 115 -12.38 -2.67 11.17
N PRO A 116 -13.40 -3.21 11.87
CA PRO A 116 -14.48 -2.42 12.44
C PRO A 116 -14.03 -1.56 13.61
N ASP A 117 -12.83 -1.74 14.17
CA ASP A 117 -12.36 -1.01 15.36
C ASP A 117 -11.43 0.15 15.02
N ASN A 118 -11.17 0.38 13.74
CA ASN A 118 -10.33 1.47 13.27
C ASN A 118 -10.92 2.85 13.61
N SER A 119 -10.44 3.42 14.73
CA SER A 119 -10.93 4.70 15.26
C SER A 119 -10.67 5.87 14.31
N ASN A 120 -9.54 5.86 13.59
CA ASN A 120 -9.21 6.91 12.64
C ASN A 120 -10.16 6.88 11.44
N ALA A 121 -10.44 5.70 10.89
CA ALA A 121 -11.38 5.54 9.79
C ALA A 121 -12.80 5.94 10.20
N LYS A 122 -13.26 5.57 11.40
CA LYS A 122 -14.57 6.01 11.94
C LYS A 122 -14.68 7.54 12.04
N ARG A 123 -13.66 8.20 12.60
CA ARG A 123 -13.62 9.67 12.71
C ARG A 123 -13.65 10.34 11.35
N MET A 124 -12.83 9.86 10.42
CA MET A 124 -12.79 10.38 9.05
C MET A 124 -14.15 10.20 8.34
N LEU A 125 -14.79 9.05 8.52
CA LEU A 125 -16.12 8.78 7.96
C LEU A 125 -17.17 9.72 8.52
N GLN A 126 -17.14 10.02 9.82
CA GLN A 126 -18.05 10.96 10.46
C GLN A 126 -17.85 12.39 9.92
N GLN A 127 -16.60 12.85 9.82
CA GLN A 127 -16.25 14.17 9.27
C GLN A 127 -16.67 14.33 7.80
N LEU A 128 -16.54 13.26 7.02
CA LEU A 128 -17.01 13.24 5.64
C LEU A 128 -18.53 13.08 5.53
N LYS A 129 -19.28 12.81 6.60
CA LYS A 129 -20.75 12.74 6.54
C LYS A 129 -21.44 13.99 7.08
N SER A 130 -20.76 14.77 7.90
CA SER A 130 -21.13 16.18 8.14
C SER A 130 -20.98 17.03 6.88
#